data_AF-A0A6A6LW20-F1
#
_entry.id   AF-A0A6A6LW20-F1
#
_cell.length_a   1.000
_cell.length_b   1.000
_cell.length_c   1.000
_cell.angle_alpha   90.00
_cell.angle_beta   90.00
_cell.angle_gamma   90.00
#
_symmetry.space_group_name_H-M   'P 1'
#
loop_
_entity.id
_entity.type
_entity.pdbx_description
1 polymer ?
#
loop_
_entity_poly.entity_id
_entity_poly.type
_entity_poly.pdbx_seq_one_letter_code
_entity_poly.pdbx_strand_id
1 'polypeptide(L)'
;MNARREPGYEFDKTSLMEYNHMSFGGPPVTTETIEEADELLRSDEKESAVEAEVLSAPPKLVYSRLLLRFTRKLLLAVVDKWDSHVLTIDKVAPPKWKNKPAGRILEFCILHLAMSEIVVLGTRHQIVINEAIDLAKRFCDGAAPRIINGCLRTFVKDFSGSSVAQASDANQKFDMVLGILAVAQHFKQTFR
;
A
#
# COMPACT_ATOMS: atom_id res chain seq x y z
N MET A 1 13.47 -9.97 -10.30
CA MET A 1 14.89 -10.22 -10.60
C MET A 1 15.23 -9.39 -11.82
N ASN A 2 16.10 -8.38 -11.69
CA ASN A 2 16.55 -7.61 -12.84
C ASN A 2 17.39 -8.54 -13.71
N ALA A 3 16.94 -8.81 -14.93
CA ALA A 3 17.76 -9.53 -15.89
C ALA A 3 19.11 -8.81 -16.00
N ARG A 4 20.20 -9.58 -15.95
CA ARG A 4 21.55 -9.02 -16.12
C ARG A 4 21.66 -8.59 -17.58
N ARG A 5 21.45 -7.30 -17.85
CA ARG A 5 21.65 -6.71 -19.18
C ARG A 5 23.10 -6.95 -19.62
N GLU A 6 23.30 -7.05 -20.93
CA GLU A 6 24.57 -7.44 -21.53
C GLU A 6 25.74 -6.57 -21.02
N PRO A 7 26.96 -7.13 -20.93
CA PRO A 7 28.14 -6.34 -20.60
C PRO A 7 28.28 -5.15 -21.56
N GLY A 8 28.22 -3.93 -21.02
CA GLY A 8 28.31 -2.69 -21.81
C GLY A 8 27.01 -1.90 -21.96
N TYR A 9 25.88 -2.39 -21.42
CA TYR A 9 24.64 -1.62 -21.37
C TYR A 9 24.82 -0.34 -20.52
N GLU A 10 24.65 0.81 -21.17
CA GLU A 10 24.60 2.13 -20.55
C GLU A 10 23.15 2.61 -20.55
N PHE A 11 22.62 2.94 -19.36
CA PHE A 11 21.26 3.43 -19.22
C PHE A 11 21.12 4.82 -19.85
N ASP A 12 20.14 4.98 -20.72
CA ASP A 12 19.83 6.27 -21.31
C ASP A 12 19.17 7.20 -20.27
N LYS A 13 19.92 8.20 -19.84
CA LYS A 13 19.44 9.18 -18.86
C LYS A 13 18.34 10.07 -19.41
N THR A 14 18.20 10.20 -20.73
CA THR A 14 17.12 11.00 -21.33
C THR A 14 15.75 10.41 -21.03
N SER A 15 15.65 9.07 -20.91
CA SER A 15 14.42 8.38 -20.53
C SER A 15 13.90 8.79 -19.14
N LEU A 16 14.76 9.26 -18.22
CA LEU A 16 14.30 9.80 -16.92
C LEU A 16 13.58 11.14 -17.06
N MET A 17 13.93 11.94 -18.07
CA MET A 17 13.32 13.25 -18.31
C MET A 17 11.99 13.11 -19.06
N GLU A 18 11.87 12.08 -19.89
CA GLU A 18 10.64 11.76 -20.63
C GLU A 18 9.62 11.01 -19.76
N TYR A 19 10.08 10.25 -18.76
CA TYR A 19 9.19 9.44 -17.93
C TYR A 19 8.27 10.28 -17.04
N ASN A 20 6.99 10.25 -17.36
CA ASN A 20 5.95 10.86 -16.56
C ASN A 20 5.21 9.81 -15.71
N HIS A 21 5.60 9.69 -14.45
CA HIS A 21 4.93 8.82 -13.48
C HIS A 21 3.51 9.27 -13.06
N MET A 22 2.89 10.23 -13.75
CA MET A 22 1.52 10.67 -13.50
C MET A 22 0.64 10.64 -14.77
N SER A 23 1.15 10.15 -15.92
CA SER A 23 0.41 10.15 -17.20
C SER A 23 -0.85 9.28 -17.19
N PHE A 24 -0.87 8.26 -16.34
CA PHE A 24 -1.98 7.31 -16.19
C PHE A 24 -3.18 7.85 -15.38
N GLY A 25 -3.12 9.09 -14.90
CA GLY A 25 -4.23 9.74 -14.22
C GLY A 25 -5.13 10.50 -15.21
N GLY A 26 -6.41 10.13 -15.31
CA GLY A 26 -7.36 10.87 -16.14
C GLY A 26 -8.74 10.22 -16.23
N PRO A 27 -9.77 10.95 -16.70
CA PRO A 27 -11.02 10.33 -17.12
C PRO A 27 -10.78 9.39 -18.31
N PRO A 28 -11.65 8.38 -18.53
CA PRO A 28 -11.56 7.53 -19.72
C PRO A 28 -11.56 8.38 -20.99
N VAL A 29 -10.59 8.13 -21.87
CA VAL A 29 -10.52 8.77 -23.18
C VAL A 29 -11.37 7.97 -24.16
N THR A 30 -12.20 8.67 -24.93
CA THR A 30 -13.01 8.09 -26.01
C THR A 30 -12.59 8.70 -27.32
N THR A 31 -12.43 7.88 -28.36
CA THR A 31 -12.11 8.35 -29.70
C THR A 31 -13.34 8.29 -30.61
N GLU A 32 -13.45 9.25 -31.53
CA GLU A 32 -14.54 9.27 -32.51
C GLU A 32 -14.14 8.61 -33.82
N THR A 33 -12.84 8.55 -34.12
CA THR A 33 -12.29 7.97 -35.35
C THR A 33 -11.28 6.86 -35.08
N ILE A 34 -11.01 6.05 -36.12
CA ILE A 34 -10.00 4.98 -36.05
C ILE A 34 -8.60 5.61 -36.02
N GLU A 35 -8.39 6.70 -36.76
CA GLU A 35 -7.12 7.40 -36.83
C GLU A 35 -6.71 7.97 -35.47
N GLU A 36 -7.66 8.53 -34.71
CA GLU A 36 -7.43 9.02 -33.35
C GLU A 36 -7.09 7.87 -32.38
N ALA A 37 -7.78 6.73 -32.53
CA ALA A 37 -7.50 5.53 -31.74
C ALA A 37 -6.08 5.00 -32.01
N ASP A 38 -5.68 4.95 -33.27
CA ASP A 38 -4.34 4.49 -33.69
C ASP A 38 -3.24 5.44 -33.20
N GLU A 39 -3.50 6.75 -33.16
CA GLU A 39 -2.56 7.74 -32.61
C GLU A 39 -2.37 7.56 -31.10
N LEU A 40 -3.46 7.36 -30.35
CA LEU A 40 -3.41 7.08 -28.90
C LEU A 40 -2.67 5.78 -28.59
N LEU A 41 -2.93 4.71 -29.34
CA LEU A 41 -2.21 3.45 -29.17
C LEU A 41 -0.70 3.64 -29.39
N ARG A 42 -0.31 4.43 -30.39
CA ARG A 42 1.10 4.72 -30.65
C ARG A 42 1.75 5.55 -29.54
N SER A 43 1.02 6.49 -28.94
CA SER A 43 1.53 7.22 -27.76
C SER A 43 1.68 6.31 -26.55
N ASP A 44 0.71 5.45 -26.29
CA ASP A 44 0.74 4.51 -25.16
C ASP A 44 1.88 3.49 -25.28
N GLU A 45 2.13 3.00 -26.50
CA GLU A 45 3.28 2.11 -26.79
C GLU A 45 4.61 2.83 -26.54
N LYS A 46 4.72 4.10 -26.93
CA LYS A 46 5.92 4.91 -26.69
C LYS A 46 6.14 5.16 -25.20
N GLU A 47 5.10 5.54 -24.46
CA GLU A 47 5.18 5.73 -23.01
C GLU A 47 5.54 4.43 -22.30
N SER A 48 4.96 3.31 -22.72
CA SER A 48 5.26 1.97 -22.19
C SER A 48 6.73 1.58 -22.43
N ALA A 49 7.31 1.94 -23.57
CA ALA A 49 8.72 1.68 -23.86
C ALA A 49 9.65 2.50 -22.95
N VAL A 50 9.35 3.78 -22.73
CA VAL A 50 10.09 4.64 -21.79
C VAL A 50 9.98 4.09 -20.36
N GLU A 51 8.77 3.69 -19.93
CA GLU A 51 8.57 3.09 -18.62
C GLU A 51 9.39 1.81 -18.45
N ALA A 52 9.36 0.89 -19.43
CA ALA A 52 10.13 -0.34 -19.38
C ALA A 52 11.63 -0.09 -19.25
N GLU A 53 12.15 0.93 -19.93
CA GLU A 53 13.55 1.34 -19.82
C GLU A 53 13.88 1.86 -18.42
N VAL A 54 13.06 2.76 -17.88
CA VAL A 54 13.23 3.28 -16.51
C VAL A 54 13.14 2.17 -15.46
N LEU A 55 12.18 1.24 -15.58
CA LEU A 55 12.01 0.14 -14.63
C LEU A 55 13.16 -0.88 -14.67
N SER A 56 13.87 -0.96 -15.79
CA SER A 56 15.02 -1.85 -15.93
C SER A 56 16.30 -1.32 -15.28
N ALA A 57 16.34 0.00 -15.06
CA ALA A 57 17.52 0.67 -14.59
C ALA A 57 17.89 0.25 -13.16
N PRO A 58 19.18 0.32 -12.78
CA PRO A 58 19.58 0.11 -11.41
C PRO A 58 18.78 1.04 -10.48
N PRO A 59 18.11 0.54 -9.41
CA PRO A 59 17.25 1.39 -8.58
C PRO A 59 17.96 2.59 -7.95
N LYS A 60 19.28 2.51 -7.74
CA LYS A 60 20.10 3.62 -7.23
C LYS A 60 20.32 4.76 -8.23
N LEU A 61 20.05 4.51 -9.51
CA LEU A 61 20.15 5.48 -10.60
C LEU A 61 18.85 6.27 -10.78
N VAL A 62 17.71 5.60 -10.56
CA VAL A 62 16.37 6.17 -10.72
C VAL A 62 15.86 6.80 -9.42
N TYR A 63 16.08 6.13 -8.28
CA TYR A 63 15.44 6.50 -7.02
C TYR A 63 16.45 7.03 -6.01
N SER A 64 16.00 8.04 -5.24
CA SER A 64 16.78 8.61 -4.16
C SER A 64 17.02 7.61 -3.02
N ARG A 65 18.09 7.81 -2.23
CA ARG A 65 18.38 6.98 -1.05
C ARG A 65 17.22 6.98 -0.03
N LEU A 66 16.48 8.08 0.05
CA LEU A 66 15.33 8.22 0.94
C LEU A 66 14.21 7.25 0.51
N LEU A 67 13.85 7.27 -0.79
CA LEU A 67 12.83 6.38 -1.34
C LEU A 67 13.22 4.92 -1.17
N LEU A 68 14.47 4.55 -1.50
CA LEU A 68 14.94 3.18 -1.34
C LEU A 68 14.89 2.69 0.12
N ARG A 69 15.19 3.57 1.08
CA ARG A 69 15.06 3.26 2.52
C ARG A 69 13.60 3.11 2.92
N PHE A 70 12.74 4.00 2.45
CA PHE A 70 11.30 3.95 2.71
C PHE A 70 10.69 2.66 2.14
N THR A 71 10.93 2.33 0.88
CA THR A 71 10.44 1.10 0.24
C THR A 71 10.90 -0.14 1.00
N ARG A 72 12.15 -0.18 1.46
CA ARG A 72 12.62 -1.29 2.32
C ARG A 72 11.82 -1.38 3.62
N LYS A 73 11.58 -0.26 4.28
CA LYS A 73 10.80 -0.21 5.54
C LYS A 73 9.37 -0.69 5.31
N LEU A 74 8.73 -0.27 4.21
CA LEU A 74 7.39 -0.70 3.83
C LEU A 74 7.33 -2.20 3.54
N LEU A 75 8.27 -2.74 2.77
CA LEU A 75 8.32 -4.17 2.47
C LEU A 75 8.54 -5.02 3.73
N LEU A 76 9.37 -4.57 4.66
CA LEU A 76 9.54 -5.24 5.96
C LEU A 76 8.24 -5.21 6.78
N ALA A 77 7.51 -4.09 6.77
CA ALA A 77 6.21 -3.99 7.43
C ALA A 77 5.18 -4.97 6.83
N VAL A 78 5.18 -5.14 5.51
CA VAL A 78 4.32 -6.12 4.82
C VAL A 78 4.64 -7.54 5.26
N VAL A 79 5.92 -7.91 5.28
CA VAL A 79 6.36 -9.25 5.71
C VAL A 79 5.96 -9.51 7.17
N ASP A 80 6.18 -8.54 8.06
CA ASP A 80 5.85 -8.66 9.50
C ASP A 80 4.35 -8.86 9.75
N LYS A 81 3.49 -8.24 8.92
CA LYS A 81 2.03 -8.30 9.08
C LYS A 81 1.33 -9.24 8.11
N TRP A 82 2.08 -10.00 7.32
CA TRP A 82 1.52 -10.82 6.23
C TRP A 82 0.38 -11.72 6.70
N ASP A 83 0.63 -12.59 7.68
CA ASP A 83 -0.35 -13.57 8.17
C ASP A 83 -1.60 -12.89 8.77
N SER A 84 -1.39 -11.81 9.52
CA SER A 84 -2.50 -11.03 10.07
C SER A 84 -3.33 -10.36 8.99
N HIS A 85 -2.69 -9.84 7.93
CA HIS A 85 -3.39 -9.20 6.83
C HIS A 85 -4.12 -10.19 5.95
N VAL A 86 -3.62 -11.42 5.76
CA VAL A 86 -4.37 -12.48 5.05
C VAL A 86 -5.72 -12.70 5.71
N LEU A 87 -5.76 -12.82 7.04
CA LEU A 87 -7.00 -13.00 7.80
C LEU A 87 -7.92 -11.77 7.71
N THR A 88 -7.35 -10.58 7.76
CA THR A 88 -8.12 -9.32 7.61
C THR A 88 -8.72 -9.19 6.21
N ILE A 89 -7.93 -9.49 5.17
CA ILE A 89 -8.35 -9.45 3.78
C ILE A 89 -9.46 -10.47 3.53
N ASP A 90 -9.37 -11.69 4.07
CA ASP A 90 -10.43 -12.70 3.92
C ASP A 90 -11.78 -12.21 4.49
N LYS A 91 -11.75 -11.42 5.57
CA LYS A 91 -12.95 -10.80 6.16
C LYS A 91 -13.52 -9.67 5.32
N VAL A 92 -12.68 -8.78 4.78
CA VAL A 92 -13.16 -7.56 4.09
C VAL A 92 -13.37 -7.74 2.58
N ALA A 93 -12.68 -8.70 1.95
CA ALA A 93 -12.74 -8.90 0.52
C ALA A 93 -14.05 -9.57 0.07
N PRO A 94 -14.59 -9.18 -1.11
CA PRO A 94 -15.84 -9.76 -1.61
C PRO A 94 -15.65 -11.26 -1.96
N PRO A 95 -16.68 -12.10 -1.75
CA PRO A 95 -16.60 -13.55 -2.06
C PRO A 95 -16.13 -13.85 -3.48
N LYS A 96 -16.51 -13.03 -4.46
CA LYS A 96 -16.10 -13.19 -5.86
C LYS A 96 -14.57 -13.14 -6.07
N TRP A 97 -13.85 -12.37 -5.25
CA TRP A 97 -12.38 -12.31 -5.31
C TRP A 97 -11.76 -13.53 -4.64
N LYS A 98 -12.34 -13.96 -3.52
CA LYS A 98 -11.91 -15.14 -2.76
C LYS A 98 -12.02 -16.44 -3.56
N ASN A 99 -13.03 -16.54 -4.41
CA ASN A 99 -13.25 -17.71 -5.25
C ASN A 99 -12.28 -17.79 -6.45
N LYS A 100 -11.62 -16.68 -6.81
CA LYS A 100 -10.67 -16.60 -7.94
C LYS A 100 -9.43 -15.77 -7.57
N PRO A 101 -8.65 -16.19 -6.57
CA PRO A 101 -7.58 -15.36 -6.01
C PRO A 101 -6.41 -15.19 -6.98
N ALA A 102 -6.13 -16.20 -7.82
CA ALA A 102 -5.08 -16.14 -8.83
C ALA A 102 -5.32 -15.02 -9.88
N GLY A 103 -6.59 -14.67 -10.13
CA GLY A 103 -6.95 -13.57 -11.03
C GLY A 103 -7.00 -12.21 -10.35
N ARG A 104 -6.61 -12.12 -9.06
CA ARG A 104 -6.73 -10.91 -8.22
C ARG A 104 -5.47 -10.61 -7.41
N ILE A 105 -4.31 -11.10 -7.89
CA ILE A 105 -3.04 -11.02 -7.17
C ILE A 105 -2.66 -9.55 -6.91
N LEU A 106 -2.78 -8.70 -7.93
CA LEU A 106 -2.40 -7.28 -7.82
C LEU A 106 -3.28 -6.54 -6.82
N GLU A 107 -4.59 -6.79 -6.82
CA GLU A 107 -5.51 -6.17 -5.88
C GLU A 107 -5.19 -6.56 -4.43
N PHE A 108 -4.86 -7.83 -4.18
CA PHE A 108 -4.45 -8.27 -2.85
C PHE A 108 -3.09 -7.69 -2.45
N CYS A 109 -2.13 -7.59 -3.36
CA CYS A 109 -0.85 -6.92 -3.09
C CYS A 109 -1.05 -5.45 -2.67
N ILE A 110 -1.94 -4.72 -3.35
CA ILE A 110 -2.27 -3.33 -3.01
C ILE A 110 -2.88 -3.25 -1.60
N LEU A 111 -3.81 -4.16 -1.26
CA LEU A 111 -4.39 -4.21 0.09
C LEU A 111 -3.33 -4.46 1.16
N HIS A 112 -2.42 -5.43 0.94
CA HIS A 112 -1.33 -5.71 1.88
C HIS A 112 -0.42 -4.50 2.09
N LEU A 113 -0.02 -3.82 1.01
CA LEU A 113 0.82 -2.61 1.09
C LEU A 113 0.12 -1.51 1.90
N ALA A 114 -1.13 -1.20 1.54
CA ALA A 114 -1.91 -0.14 2.17
C ALA A 114 -2.16 -0.42 3.67
N MET A 115 -2.58 -1.64 4.02
CA MET A 115 -2.81 -2.01 5.43
C MET A 115 -1.52 -1.93 6.25
N SER A 116 -0.39 -2.37 5.69
CA SER A 116 0.91 -2.32 6.36
C SER A 116 1.40 -0.91 6.59
N GLU A 117 1.24 -0.04 5.60
CA GLU A 117 1.59 1.36 5.74
C GLU A 117 0.74 2.06 6.82
N ILE A 118 -0.58 1.79 6.85
CA ILE A 118 -1.49 2.35 7.86
C ILE A 118 -1.09 1.89 9.27
N VAL A 119 -0.91 0.57 9.47
CA VAL A 119 -0.73 -0.01 10.81
C VAL A 119 0.68 0.19 11.35
N VAL A 120 1.70 0.00 10.50
CA VAL A 120 3.10 -0.08 10.95
C VAL A 120 3.83 1.25 10.75
N LEU A 121 3.57 1.94 9.64
CA LEU A 121 4.22 3.23 9.37
C LEU A 121 3.43 4.42 9.93
N GLY A 122 2.14 4.23 10.23
CA GLY A 122 1.30 5.26 10.83
C GLY A 122 0.96 6.40 9.87
N THR A 123 1.11 6.19 8.55
CA THR A 123 0.71 7.18 7.55
C THR A 123 -0.79 7.42 7.65
N ARG A 124 -1.22 8.68 7.48
CA ARG A 124 -2.64 9.05 7.53
C ARG A 124 -3.43 8.20 6.54
N HIS A 125 -4.42 7.44 7.04
CA HIS A 125 -5.15 6.46 6.23
C HIS A 125 -5.83 7.06 5.00
N GLN A 126 -6.24 8.34 5.03
CA GLN A 126 -6.83 9.02 3.87
C GLN A 126 -5.85 9.10 2.69
N ILE A 127 -4.57 9.38 2.98
CA ILE A 127 -3.51 9.45 1.98
C ILE A 127 -3.29 8.05 1.40
N VAL A 128 -3.06 7.06 2.26
CA VAL A 128 -2.79 5.68 1.83
C VAL A 128 -3.94 5.10 1.00
N ILE A 129 -5.20 5.39 1.37
CA ILE A 129 -6.36 4.95 0.60
C ILE A 129 -6.38 5.59 -0.79
N ASN A 130 -6.11 6.89 -0.90
CA ASN A 130 -6.08 7.57 -2.19
C ASN A 130 -4.96 7.01 -3.09
N GLU A 131 -3.75 6.85 -2.56
CA GLU A 131 -2.63 6.26 -3.30
C GLU A 131 -2.91 4.81 -3.73
N ALA A 132 -3.55 4.01 -2.87
CA ALA A 132 -3.95 2.64 -3.20
C ALA A 132 -5.01 2.60 -4.33
N ILE A 133 -5.93 3.56 -4.36
CA ILE A 133 -6.91 3.71 -5.44
C ILE A 133 -6.23 4.08 -6.75
N ASP A 134 -5.25 4.97 -6.71
CA ASP A 134 -4.53 5.39 -7.92
C ASP A 134 -3.62 4.28 -8.46
N LEU A 135 -2.97 3.50 -7.60
CA LEU A 135 -2.31 2.26 -8.00
C LEU A 135 -3.28 1.26 -8.63
N ALA A 136 -4.50 1.12 -8.08
CA ALA A 136 -5.50 0.22 -8.62
C ALA A 136 -6.02 0.67 -9.99
N LYS A 137 -6.15 1.98 -10.25
CA LYS A 137 -6.52 2.49 -11.59
C LYS A 137 -5.43 2.18 -12.61
N ARG A 138 -4.16 2.23 -12.19
CA ARG A 138 -3.02 1.99 -13.07
C ARG A 138 -2.82 0.52 -13.40
N PHE A 139 -2.98 -0.37 -12.42
CA PHE A 139 -2.55 -1.77 -12.56
C PHE A 139 -3.69 -2.78 -12.51
N CYS A 140 -4.94 -2.35 -12.29
CA CYS A 140 -6.07 -3.26 -12.16
C CYS A 140 -7.26 -2.77 -12.97
N ASP A 141 -8.12 -3.71 -13.37
CA ASP A 141 -9.23 -3.43 -14.27
C ASP A 141 -10.59 -3.35 -13.57
N GLY A 142 -11.52 -2.69 -14.27
CA GLY A 142 -12.95 -2.70 -13.97
C GLY A 142 -13.26 -2.12 -12.59
N ALA A 143 -13.87 -2.92 -11.72
CA ALA A 143 -14.35 -2.45 -10.42
C ALA A 143 -13.27 -2.42 -9.32
N ALA A 144 -12.02 -2.79 -9.61
CA ALA A 144 -10.96 -2.93 -8.61
C ALA A 144 -10.72 -1.67 -7.74
N PRO A 145 -10.60 -0.44 -8.30
CA PRO A 145 -10.37 0.76 -7.49
C PRO A 145 -11.49 1.00 -6.46
N ARG A 146 -12.74 0.80 -6.87
CA ARG A 146 -13.91 0.94 -5.99
C ARG A 146 -13.94 -0.12 -4.89
N ILE A 147 -13.59 -1.35 -5.22
CA ILE A 147 -13.59 -2.47 -4.26
C ILE A 147 -12.46 -2.29 -3.24
N ILE A 148 -11.25 -1.91 -3.68
CA ILE A 148 -10.11 -1.62 -2.79
C ILE A 148 -10.47 -0.50 -1.82
N ASN A 149 -11.06 0.60 -2.30
CA ASN A 149 -11.56 1.68 -1.44
C ASN A 149 -12.55 1.15 -0.38
N GLY A 150 -13.49 0.29 -0.76
CA GLY A 150 -14.43 -0.33 0.16
C GLY A 150 -13.74 -1.18 1.23
N CYS A 151 -12.82 -2.06 0.83
CA CYS A 151 -12.08 -2.95 1.72
C CYS A 151 -11.26 -2.14 2.75
N LEU A 152 -10.53 -1.12 2.29
CA LEU A 152 -9.68 -0.31 3.18
C LEU A 152 -10.50 0.56 4.13
N ARG A 153 -11.67 1.08 3.72
CA ARG A 153 -12.57 1.82 4.62
C ARG A 153 -13.13 0.93 5.73
N THR A 154 -13.57 -0.28 5.39
CA THR A 154 -14.01 -1.27 6.38
C THR A 154 -12.88 -1.61 7.35
N PHE A 155 -11.69 -1.89 6.83
CA PHE A 155 -10.51 -2.16 7.63
C PHE A 155 -10.18 -1.04 8.63
N VAL A 156 -10.16 0.22 8.18
CA VAL A 156 -9.86 1.38 9.05
C VAL A 156 -10.93 1.58 10.12
N LYS A 157 -12.20 1.27 9.82
CA LYS A 157 -13.29 1.33 10.80
C LYS A 157 -13.07 0.32 11.93
N ASP A 158 -12.69 -0.91 11.59
CA ASP A 158 -12.44 -1.97 12.57
C ASP A 158 -11.14 -1.72 13.35
N PHE A 159 -10.12 -1.17 12.68
CA PHE A 159 -8.85 -0.79 13.28
C PHE A 159 -9.01 0.35 14.29
N SER A 160 -9.75 1.41 13.94
CA SER A 160 -10.01 2.52 14.86
C SER A 160 -10.81 2.05 16.09
N GLY A 161 -11.81 1.18 15.91
CA GLY A 161 -12.52 0.53 17.03
C GLY A 161 -11.61 -0.32 17.94
N SER A 162 -10.69 -1.08 17.35
CA SER A 162 -9.74 -1.92 18.09
C SER A 162 -8.67 -1.10 18.83
N SER A 163 -8.21 0.01 18.25
CA SER A 163 -7.25 0.91 18.89
C SER A 163 -7.82 1.60 20.13
N VAL A 164 -9.12 1.95 20.10
CA VAL A 164 -9.84 2.52 21.25
C VAL A 164 -10.01 1.46 22.35
N ALA A 165 -10.36 0.22 21.98
CA ALA A 165 -10.49 -0.88 22.93
C ALA A 165 -9.16 -1.25 23.61
N GLN A 166 -8.05 -1.26 22.87
CA GLN A 166 -6.71 -1.50 23.41
C GLN A 166 -6.23 -0.37 24.33
N ALA A 167 -6.57 0.88 24.01
CA ALA A 167 -6.27 2.02 24.87
C ALA A 167 -7.07 1.97 26.19
N SER A 168 -8.32 1.52 26.16
CA SER A 168 -9.12 1.34 27.38
C SER A 168 -8.62 0.19 28.27
N ASP A 169 -8.19 -0.93 27.67
CA ASP A 169 -7.61 -2.06 28.42
C ASP A 169 -6.28 -1.71 29.08
N ALA A 170 -5.45 -0.90 28.40
CA ALA A 170 -4.20 -0.41 28.96
C ALA A 170 -4.43 0.54 30.15
N ASN A 171 -5.42 1.44 30.05
CA ASN A 171 -5.81 2.32 31.16
C ASN A 171 -6.36 1.52 32.35
N GLN A 172 -7.21 0.53 32.12
CA GLN A 172 -7.74 -0.32 33.20
C GLN A 172 -6.65 -1.11 33.93
N LYS A 173 -5.66 -1.65 33.20
CA LYS A 173 -4.50 -2.29 33.82
C LYS A 173 -3.65 -1.31 34.62
N PHE A 174 -3.47 -0.09 34.13
CA PHE A 174 -2.71 0.94 34.83
C PHE A 174 -3.40 1.37 36.14
N ASP A 175 -4.71 1.58 36.10
CA ASP A 175 -5.54 1.89 37.27
C ASP A 175 -5.53 0.75 38.31
N MET A 176 -5.56 -0.51 37.85
CA MET A 176 -5.44 -1.68 38.71
C MET A 176 -4.09 -1.74 39.43
N VAL A 177 -2.99 -1.44 38.74
CA VAL A 177 -1.64 -1.41 39.32
C VAL A 177 -1.51 -0.27 40.34
N LEU A 178 -2.07 0.91 40.04
CA LEU A 178 -2.13 2.03 40.99
C LEU A 178 -2.94 1.68 42.24
N GLY A 179 -4.07 0.99 42.08
CA GLY A 179 -4.88 0.50 43.20
C GLY A 179 -4.12 -0.47 44.11
N ILE A 180 -3.37 -1.41 43.55
CA ILE A 180 -2.54 -2.36 44.32
C ILE A 180 -1.43 -1.62 45.08
N LEU A 181 -0.77 -0.65 44.43
CA LEU A 181 0.26 0.17 45.07
C LEU A 181 -0.30 1.01 46.23
N ALA A 182 -1.49 1.59 46.07
CA ALA A 182 -2.16 2.35 47.12
C ALA A 182 -2.53 1.47 48.32
N VAL A 183 -3.04 0.26 48.09
CA VAL A 183 -3.33 -0.72 49.15
C VAL A 183 -2.05 -1.15 49.88
N ALA A 184 -0.96 -1.40 49.15
CA ALA A 184 0.32 -1.74 49.75
C ALA A 184 0.91 -0.60 50.60
N GLN A 185 0.75 0.66 50.16
CA GLN A 185 1.16 1.84 50.93
C GLN A 185 0.32 2.02 52.20
N HIS A 186 -0.99 1.82 52.12
CA HIS A 186 -1.87 1.89 53.29
C HIS A 186 -1.56 0.79 54.29
N PHE A 187 -1.34 -0.45 53.84
CA PHE A 187 -0.93 -1.56 54.72
C PHE A 187 0.39 -1.26 55.43
N LYS A 188 1.35 -0.65 54.73
CA LYS A 188 2.64 -0.23 55.30
C LYS A 188 2.54 0.91 56.31
N GLN A 189 1.49 1.74 56.25
CA GLN A 189 1.21 2.80 57.22
C GLN A 189 0.41 2.29 58.44
N THR A 190 -0.46 1.30 58.25
CA THR A 190 -1.31 0.76 59.32
C THR A 190 -0.59 -0.25 60.22
N PHE A 191 0.39 -0.99 59.70
CA PHE A 191 1.12 -2.03 60.43
C PHE A 191 2.56 -1.63 60.80
N ARG A 192 2.78 -0.34 61.06
CA ARG A 192 4.06 0.19 61.54
C ARG A 192 3.93 0.80 62.92
#